data_AF-A0A7W7KF03-F1
#
_entry.id   AF-A0A7W7KF03-F1
#
_cell.length_a   1.000
_cell.length_b   1.000
_cell.length_c   1.000
_cell.angle_alpha   90.00
_cell.angle_beta   90.00
_cell.angle_gamma   90.00
#
_symmetry.space_group_name_H-M   'P 1'
#
loop_
_entity.id
_entity.type
_entity.pdbx_description
1 polymer ?
#
loop_
_entity_poly.entity_id
_entity_poly.type
_entity_poly.pdbx_seq_one_letter_code
_entity_poly.pdbx_strand_id
1 'polypeptide(L)' 'MTRAPESAARALCKLDGHPDHAEMNGTTLWQDYLPKARAVLLSVRNPSDAVLAAADALPCSVDTTACWQAMVDAALSE' A
#
# COMPACT_ATOMS: atom_id res chain seq x y z
N MET A 1 0.49 -14.36 -5.14
CA MET A 1 0.02 -12.96 -5.11
C MET A 1 1.00 -12.18 -4.26
N THR A 2 1.50 -11.04 -4.75
CA THR A 2 2.41 -10.16 -3.99
C THR A 2 1.58 -9.37 -2.98
N ARG A 3 2.01 -9.38 -1.72
CA ARG A 3 1.36 -8.65 -0.61
C ARG A 3 1.45 -7.14 -0.85
N ALA A 4 0.47 -6.38 -0.41
CA ALA A 4 0.44 -4.93 -0.66
C ALA A 4 1.66 -4.19 -0.08
N PRO A 5 2.11 -4.46 1.16
CA PRO A 5 3.34 -3.85 1.70
C PRO A 5 4.59 -4.21 0.89
N GLU A 6 4.69 -5.44 0.40
CA GLU A 6 5.81 -5.88 -0.43
C GLU A 6 5.81 -5.18 -1.79
N SER A 7 4.65 -5.09 -2.44
CA SER A 7 4.51 -4.37 -3.72
C SER A 7 4.89 -2.90 -3.57
N ALA A 8 4.44 -2.24 -2.51
CA ALA A 8 4.79 -0.85 -2.22
C ALA A 8 6.28 -0.68 -1.89
N ALA A 9 6.86 -1.60 -1.11
CA ALA A 9 8.28 -1.57 -0.75
C ALA A 9 9.18 -1.75 -1.98
N ARG A 10 8.83 -2.67 -2.90
CA ARG A 10 9.53 -2.83 -4.18
C ARG A 10 9.42 -1.58 -5.05
N ALA A 11 8.24 -0.96 -5.12
CA ALA A 11 8.06 0.28 -5.87
C ALA A 11 8.93 1.43 -5.32
N LEU A 12 9.03 1.56 -3.99
CA LEU A 12 9.92 2.55 -3.35
C LEU A 12 11.40 2.23 -3.58
N CYS A 13 11.79 0.96 -3.50
CA CYS A 13 13.16 0.51 -3.78
C CYS A 13 13.59 0.85 -5.22
N LYS A 14 12.69 0.60 -6.17
CA LYS A 14 12.89 0.93 -7.59
C LYS A 14 12.93 2.44 -7.85
N LEU A 15 12.13 3.22 -7.13
CA LEU A 15 12.15 4.68 -7.20
C LEU A 15 13.54 5.24 -6.81
N ASP A 16 14.19 4.63 -5.82
CA ASP A 16 15.55 4.98 -5.38
C ASP A 16 16.65 4.44 -6.32
N GLY A 17 16.28 3.81 -7.45
CA GLY A 17 17.22 3.35 -8.48
C GLY A 17 17.81 1.96 -8.24
N HIS A 18 17.31 1.22 -7.25
CA HIS A 18 17.79 -0.13 -6.99
C HIS A 18 17.09 -1.16 -7.88
N PRO A 19 17.82 -2.14 -8.44
CA PRO A 19 17.21 -3.22 -9.21
C PRO A 19 16.35 -4.13 -8.31
N ASP A 20 15.33 -4.77 -8.89
CA ASP A 20 14.34 -5.60 -8.16
C ASP A 20 14.97 -6.77 -7.38
N HIS A 21 16.17 -7.20 -7.78
CA HIS A 21 16.96 -8.27 -7.15
C HIS A 21 18.22 -7.75 -6.46
N ALA A 22 18.30 -6.46 -6.14
CA ALA A 22 19.39 -5.93 -5.34
C ALA A 22 19.38 -6.62 -3.97
N GLU A 23 20.52 -7.22 -3.60
CA GLU A 23 20.72 -7.86 -2.30
C GLU A 23 21.84 -7.14 -1.55
N MET A 24 21.63 -6.94 -0.25
CA MET A 24 22.63 -6.43 0.67
C MET A 24 22.63 -7.32 1.91
N ASN A 25 23.80 -7.87 2.27
CA ASN A 25 23.97 -8.79 3.41
C ASN A 25 23.03 -10.01 3.39
N GLY A 26 22.71 -10.54 2.20
CA GLY A 26 21.84 -11.71 2.04
C GLY A 26 20.35 -11.41 2.14
N THR A 27 19.96 -10.14 2.25
CA THR A 27 18.56 -9.70 2.23
C THR A 27 18.29 -8.88 0.98
N THR A 28 17.15 -9.10 0.33
CA THR A 28 16.71 -8.26 -0.78
C THR A 28 16.43 -6.83 -0.29
N LEU A 29 17.05 -5.84 -0.93
CA LEU A 29 17.09 -4.45 -0.49
C LEU A 29 15.70 -3.81 -0.31
N TRP A 30 14.69 -4.28 -1.05
CA TRP A 30 13.32 -3.78 -0.89
C TRP A 30 12.76 -4.01 0.52
N GLN A 31 13.25 -4.99 1.29
CA GLN A 31 12.75 -5.26 2.64
C GLN A 31 12.97 -4.08 3.60
N ASP A 32 14.05 -3.30 3.40
CA ASP A 32 14.33 -2.09 4.17
C ASP A 32 13.29 -0.97 3.92
N TYR A 33 12.52 -1.09 2.85
CA TYR A 33 11.43 -0.16 2.50
C TYR A 33 10.08 -0.57 3.09
N LEU A 34 9.95 -1.75 3.72
CA LEU A 34 8.70 -2.19 4.34
C LEU A 34 8.13 -1.19 5.37
N PRO A 35 8.93 -0.59 6.27
CA PRO A 35 8.41 0.42 7.19
C PRO A 35 7.88 1.66 6.46
N LYS A 36 8.55 2.11 5.39
CA LYS A 36 8.11 3.23 4.56
C LYS A 36 6.81 2.90 3.83
N ALA A 37 6.71 1.69 3.26
CA ALA A 37 5.52 1.19 2.59
C ALA A 37 4.31 1.16 3.54
N ARG A 38 4.48 0.63 4.77
CA ARG A 38 3.44 0.63 5.80
C ARG A 38 3.01 2.03 6.19
N ALA A 39 3.95 2.97 6.31
CA ALA A 39 3.64 4.38 6.61
C ALA A 39 2.79 5.05 5.50
N VAL A 40 3.09 4.77 4.23
CA VAL A 40 2.30 5.27 3.10
C VAL A 40 0.89 4.66 3.09
N LEU A 41 0.77 3.35 3.32
CA LEU A 41 -0.56 2.72 3.40
C LEU A 41 -1.38 3.28 4.58
N LEU A 42 -0.74 3.51 5.72
CA LEU A 42 -1.40 4.12 6.88
C LEU A 42 -1.83 5.56 6.61
N SER A 43 -1.06 6.36 5.86
CA SER A 43 -1.41 7.75 5.57
C SER A 43 -2.64 7.88 4.68
N VAL A 44 -2.91 6.88 3.83
CA VAL A 44 -4.11 6.81 2.99
C VAL A 44 -5.25 6.05 3.64
N ARG A 45 -5.10 5.57 4.89
CA ARG A 45 -6.16 4.83 5.61
C ARG A 45 -7.47 5.60 5.67
N ASN A 46 -7.39 6.93 5.82
CA ASN A 46 -8.57 7.77 5.71
C ASN A 46 -8.72 8.27 4.26
N PRO A 47 -9.78 7.90 3.54
CA PRO A 47 -9.97 8.34 2.15
C PRO A 47 -10.20 9.86 2.11
N SER A 48 -9.77 10.50 1.02
CA SER A 48 -10.10 11.90 0.77
C SER A 48 -11.50 12.03 0.17
N ASP A 49 -12.08 13.23 0.22
CA ASP A 49 -13.38 13.51 -0.40
C ASP A 49 -13.41 13.15 -1.89
N ALA A 50 -12.29 13.35 -2.60
CA ALA A 50 -12.16 12.97 -4.00
C ALA A 50 -12.24 11.46 -4.21
N VAL A 51 -11.67 10.65 -3.30
CA VAL A 51 -11.75 9.19 -3.34
C VAL A 51 -13.17 8.73 -3.03
N LEU A 52 -13.84 9.34 -2.05
CA LEU A 52 -15.23 9.03 -1.71
C LEU A 52 -16.19 9.38 -2.85
N ALA A 53 -16.04 10.56 -3.46
CA ALA A 53 -16.85 10.97 -4.61
C ALA A 53 -16.71 10.02 -5.80
N ALA A 54 -15.51 9.46 -6.02
CA ALA A 54 -15.29 8.46 -7.06
C ALA A 54 -16.03 7.14 -6.78
N ALA A 55 -16.18 6.78 -5.50
CA ALA A 55 -16.91 5.58 -5.11
C ALA A 55 -18.44 5.78 -5.14
N ASP A 56 -18.94 6.96 -4.77
CA ASP A 56 -20.38 7.28 -4.83
C ASP A 56 -20.92 7.28 -6.27
N ALA A 57 -20.05 7.48 -7.26
CA ALA A 57 -20.39 7.35 -8.68
C ALA A 57 -20.62 5.88 -9.10
N LEU A 58 -20.23 4.91 -8.26
CA LEU A 58 -20.47 3.50 -8.49
C LEU A 58 -21.76 3.07 -7.77
N PRO A 59 -22.52 2.10 -8.31
CA PRO A 59 -23.66 1.52 -7.62
C PRO A 59 -23.17 0.64 -6.46
N CYS A 60 -22.76 1.27 -5.37
CA CYS A 60 -22.26 0.61 -4.17
C CYS A 60 -23.27 0.77 -3.03
N SER A 61 -23.69 -0.33 -2.42
CA SER A 61 -24.63 -0.32 -1.29
C SER A 61 -23.95 -0.40 0.08
N VAL A 62 -22.61 -0.41 0.11
CA VAL A 62 -21.83 -0.49 1.35
C VAL A 62 -21.33 0.88 1.75
N ASP A 63 -21.06 1.06 3.04
CA ASP A 63 -20.31 2.22 3.53
C ASP A 63 -18.90 2.18 2.93
N THR A 64 -18.68 3.03 1.92
CA THR A 64 -17.41 3.15 1.20
C THR A 64 -16.25 3.45 2.14
N THR A 65 -16.46 4.31 3.14
CA THR A 65 -15.39 4.70 4.07
C THR A 65 -14.96 3.51 4.90
N ALA A 66 -15.92 2.78 5.47
CA ALA A 66 -15.65 1.58 6.25
C ALA A 66 -15.00 0.48 5.39
N CYS A 67 -15.47 0.30 4.16
CA CYS A 67 -14.90 -0.67 3.22
C CYS A 67 -13.44 -0.34 2.88
N TRP A 68 -13.15 0.92 2.56
CA TRP A 68 -11.78 1.38 2.28
C TRP A 68 -10.85 1.15 3.47
N GLN A 69 -11.26 1.58 4.67
CA GLN A 69 -10.47 1.38 5.88
C GLN A 69 -10.18 -0.10 6.14
N ALA A 70 -11.18 -0.97 5.98
CA ALA A 70 -11.01 -2.42 6.16
C ALA A 70 -10.02 -3.02 5.16
N MET A 71 -10.01 -2.57 3.89
CA MET A 71 -9.03 -3.03 2.90
C MET A 71 -7.60 -2.59 3.25
N VAL A 72 -7.42 -1.35 3.69
CA VAL A 72 -6.11 -0.84 4.12
C VAL A 72 -5.63 -1.57 5.38
N ASP A 73 -6.51 -1.80 6.36
CA ASP A 73 -6.18 -2.53 7.58
C ASP A 73 -5.82 -4.00 7.29
N ALA A 74 -6.52 -4.64 6.34
CA ALA A 74 -6.18 -5.98 5.88
C ALA A 74 -4.81 -6.01 5.19
N ALA A 75 -4.53 -5.06 4.30
CA ALA A 75 -3.23 -4.92 3.64
C ALA A 75 -2.07 -4.68 4.64
N LEU A 76 -2.32 -3.94 5.72
CA LEU A 76 -1.33 -3.71 6.78
C LEU A 76 -1.12 -4.94 7.67
N SER A 77 -2.07 -5.88 7.72
CA SER A 77 -2.01 -7.07 8.57
C SER A 77 -1.33 -8.28 7.90
N GLU A 78 -0.88 -8.13 6.64
CA GLU A 78 -0.15 -9.16 5.89
C GLU A 78 1.31 -9.37 6.35
#